data_AF-A0A962ZPS4-F1
#
_entry.id   AF-A0A962ZPS4-F1
#
_cell.length_a   1.000
_cell.length_b   1.000
_cell.length_c   1.000
_cell.angle_alpha   90.00
_cell.angle_beta   90.00
_cell.angle_gamma   90.00
#
_symmetry.space_group_name_H-M   'P 1'
#
loop_
_entity.id
_entity.type
_entity.pdbx_description
1 polymer ?
#
loop_
_entity_poly.entity_id
_entity_poly.type
_entity_poly.pdbx_seq_one_letter_code
_entity_poly.pdbx_strand_id
1 'polypeptide(L)'
;MTHNELAFLTTLENIIRQRAGQPAASSYTARLFAAGTRRIAQKVGEEGVEVALAATAGDRSELLEETADLLYHLLVLLADRELCLQDAVTVLEERHKA
;
A
#
# COMPACT_ATOMS: atom_id res chain seq x y z
N MET A 1 -5.20 12.34 -24.56
CA MET A 1 -5.79 11.74 -23.34
C MET A 1 -4.66 11.55 -22.36
N THR A 2 -4.59 12.36 -21.31
CA THR A 2 -3.65 12.10 -20.21
C THR A 2 -4.08 10.77 -19.58
N HIS A 3 -3.30 9.71 -19.75
CA HIS A 3 -3.45 8.55 -18.90
C HIS A 3 -3.28 9.08 -17.47
N ASN A 4 -4.32 8.97 -16.66
CA ASN A 4 -4.16 9.17 -15.23
C ASN A 4 -3.40 7.94 -14.73
N GLU A 5 -2.07 7.99 -14.75
CA GLU A 5 -1.20 6.88 -14.40
C GLU A 5 -1.49 6.37 -12.98
N LEU A 6 -1.97 7.26 -12.09
CA LEU A 6 -2.38 6.92 -10.73
C LEU A 6 -3.71 6.15 -10.65
N ALA A 7 -4.51 6.09 -11.72
CA ALA A 7 -5.70 5.24 -11.77
C ALA A 7 -5.38 3.74 -11.61
N PHE A 8 -4.11 3.36 -11.85
CA PHE A 8 -3.63 2.02 -11.54
C PHE A 8 -3.75 1.68 -10.05
N LEU A 9 -3.63 2.65 -9.13
CA LEU A 9 -3.78 2.41 -7.69
C LEU A 9 -5.20 1.94 -7.35
N THR A 10 -6.23 2.47 -8.00
CA THR A 10 -7.61 1.98 -7.87
C THR A 10 -7.75 0.55 -8.39
N THR A 11 -7.12 0.25 -9.53
CA THR A 11 -7.09 -1.12 -10.08
C THR A 11 -6.41 -2.09 -9.10
N LEU A 12 -5.27 -1.69 -8.54
CA LEU A 12 -4.50 -2.48 -7.59
C LEU A 12 -5.29 -2.71 -6.28
N GLU A 13 -5.97 -1.70 -5.76
CA GLU A 13 -6.83 -1.82 -4.58
C GLU A 13 -7.96 -2.85 -4.79
N ASN A 14 -8.59 -2.84 -5.97
CA ASN A 14 -9.61 -3.83 -6.32
C ASN A 14 -9.05 -5.25 -6.39
N ILE A 15 -7.86 -5.42 -6.97
CA ILE A 15 -7.16 -6.73 -7.00
C ILE A 15 -6.84 -7.19 -5.57
N ILE A 16 -6.38 -6.29 -4.70
CA ILE A 16 -6.09 -6.59 -3.29
C ILE A 16 -7.35 -7.08 -2.58
N ARG A 17 -8.47 -6.36 -2.70
CA ARG A 17 -9.75 -6.78 -2.09
C ARG A 17 -10.25 -8.12 -2.63
N GLN A 18 -10.13 -8.35 -3.94
CA GLN A 18 -10.49 -9.64 -4.55
C GLN A 18 -9.67 -10.79 -3.95
N ARG A 19 -8.39 -10.56 -3.65
CA ARG A 19 -7.50 -11.58 -3.07
C ARG A 19 -7.69 -11.78 -1.58
N ALA A 20 -8.26 -10.83 -0.85
CA ALA A 20 -8.51 -10.93 0.59
C ALA A 20 -9.40 -12.13 0.96
N GLY A 21 -10.38 -12.46 0.10
CA GLY A 21 -11.28 -13.61 0.30
C GLY A 21 -10.78 -14.93 -0.26
N GLN A 22 -9.55 -14.99 -0.80
CA GLN A 22 -9.02 -16.21 -1.42
C GLN A 22 -8.22 -17.07 -0.43
N PRO A 23 -8.06 -18.38 -0.71
CA PRO A 23 -7.20 -19.23 0.10
C PRO A 23 -5.77 -18.68 0.19
N ALA A 24 -5.14 -18.75 1.36
CA ALA A 24 -3.79 -18.23 1.57
C ALA A 24 -2.76 -18.73 0.52
N ALA A 25 -2.88 -19.97 0.05
CA ALA A 25 -1.99 -20.53 -0.95
C ALA A 25 -2.08 -19.85 -2.34
N SER A 26 -3.15 -19.11 -2.63
CA SER A 26 -3.40 -18.57 -3.98
C SER A 26 -2.50 -17.39 -4.36
N SER A 27 -2.07 -16.58 -3.40
CA SER A 27 -1.31 -15.36 -3.67
C SER A 27 -0.59 -14.84 -2.42
N TYR A 28 0.41 -13.99 -2.63
CA TYR A 28 1.07 -13.26 -1.53
C TYR A 28 0.06 -12.44 -0.72
N THR A 29 -0.83 -11.72 -1.39
CA THR A 29 -1.86 -10.91 -0.76
C THR A 29 -2.77 -11.76 0.14
N ALA A 30 -3.25 -12.91 -0.35
CA ALA A 30 -4.08 -13.82 0.44
C ALA A 30 -3.33 -14.34 1.68
N ARG A 31 -2.01 -14.60 1.58
CA ARG A 31 -1.19 -14.96 2.76
C ARG A 31 -1.10 -13.85 3.79
N LEU A 32 -0.97 -12.59 3.35
CA LEU A 32 -0.94 -11.45 4.26
C LEU A 32 -2.26 -11.33 5.05
N PHE A 33 -3.39 -11.41 4.36
CA PHE A 33 -4.70 -11.39 5.02
C PHE A 33 -4.89 -12.58 5.97
N ALA A 34 -4.48 -13.79 5.57
CA ALA A 34 -4.52 -14.96 6.45
C ALA A 34 -3.58 -14.85 7.67
N ALA A 35 -2.47 -14.11 7.56
CA ALA A 35 -1.56 -13.82 8.68
C ALA A 35 -2.08 -12.69 9.60
N GLY A 36 -3.08 -11.94 9.17
CA GLY A 36 -3.80 -10.93 9.94
C GLY A 36 -3.07 -9.59 10.11
N THR A 37 -3.79 -8.67 10.75
CA THR A 37 -3.42 -7.25 10.95
C THR A 37 -1.99 -7.05 11.41
N ARG A 38 -1.53 -7.84 12.38
CA ARG A 38 -0.21 -7.68 12.97
C ARG A 38 0.88 -7.83 11.92
N ARG A 39 0.79 -8.84 11.06
CA ARG A 39 1.79 -9.07 10.01
C ARG A 39 1.72 -8.00 8.91
N ILE A 40 0.51 -7.56 8.56
CA ILE A 40 0.30 -6.50 7.57
C ILE A 40 0.89 -5.17 8.06
N ALA A 41 0.58 -4.77 9.30
CA ALA A 41 1.12 -3.56 9.91
C ALA A 41 2.64 -3.62 10.09
N GLN A 42 3.18 -4.80 10.41
CA GLN A 42 4.63 -5.00 10.46
C GLN A 42 5.28 -4.69 9.12
N LYS A 43 4.73 -5.18 8.00
CA LYS A 43 5.25 -4.89 6.66
C LYS A 43 5.24 -3.38 6.39
N VAL A 44 4.15 -2.67 6.66
CA VAL A 44 4.10 -1.20 6.52
C VAL A 44 5.22 -0.50 7.31
N GLY A 45 5.52 -0.98 8.52
CA GLY A 45 6.62 -0.46 9.33
C GLY A 45 8.01 -0.76 8.77
N GLU A 46 8.22 -1.97 8.23
CA GLU A 46 9.46 -2.38 7.55
C GLU A 46 9.72 -1.47 6.34
N GLU A 47 8.76 -1.39 5.40
CA GLU A 47 8.92 -0.59 4.17
C GLU A 47 9.11 0.90 4.48
N GLY A 48 8.43 1.42 5.51
CA GLY A 48 8.59 2.81 5.92
C GLY A 48 10.01 3.15 6.40
N VAL A 49 10.69 2.20 7.05
CA VAL A 49 12.10 2.33 7.43
C VAL A 49 13.00 2.19 6.21
N GLU A 50 12.71 1.24 5.32
CA GLU A 50 13.49 0.98 4.10
C GLU A 50 13.46 2.20 3.16
N VAL A 51 12.29 2.82 2.93
CA VAL A 51 12.15 4.10 2.22
C VAL A 51 13.03 5.20 2.82
N ALA A 52 13.02 5.35 4.15
CA ALA A 52 13.83 6.36 4.81
C ALA A 52 15.33 6.10 4.63
N LEU A 53 15.77 4.84 4.75
CA LEU A 53 17.16 4.44 4.56
C LEU A 53 17.62 4.67 3.12
N ALA A 54 16.83 4.24 2.12
CA ALA A 54 17.11 4.45 0.70
C ALA A 54 17.28 5.94 0.37
N ALA A 55 16.40 6.79 0.92
CA ALA A 55 16.51 8.24 0.77
C ALA A 55 17.82 8.80 1.36
N THR A 56 18.24 8.33 2.54
CA THR A 56 19.52 8.76 3.15
C THR A 56 20.75 8.25 2.43
N ALA A 57 20.66 7.10 1.76
CA ALA A 57 21.74 6.53 0.96
C ALA A 57 21.89 7.24 -0.41
N GLY A 58 20.90 8.03 -0.83
CA GLY A 58 20.88 8.66 -2.14
C GLY A 58 20.62 7.67 -3.29
N ASP A 59 20.12 6.47 -2.98
CA ASP A 59 19.77 5.48 -4.00
C ASP A 59 18.37 5.74 -4.53
N ARG A 60 18.29 6.27 -5.74
CA ARG A 60 17.02 6.59 -6.39
C ARG A 60 16.24 5.36 -6.84
N SER A 61 16.92 4.26 -7.18
CA SER A 61 16.23 3.04 -7.63
C SER A 61 15.58 2.38 -6.43
N GLU A 62 16.37 2.14 -5.37
CA GLU A 62 15.90 1.56 -4.11
C GLU A 62 14.75 2.40 -3.56
N LEU A 63 14.88 3.74 -3.54
CA LEU A 63 13.82 4.61 -3.03
C LEU A 63 12.49 4.42 -3.77
N LEU A 64 12.51 4.21 -5.09
CA LEU A 64 11.29 3.97 -5.86
C LEU A 64 10.71 2.57 -5.60
N GLU A 65 11.56 1.56 -5.46
CA GLU A 65 11.17 0.18 -5.14
C GLU A 65 10.51 0.11 -3.76
N GLU A 66 11.17 0.64 -2.72
CA GLU A 66 10.65 0.67 -1.35
C GLU A 66 9.39 1.54 -1.23
N THR A 67 9.29 2.62 -2.01
CA THR A 67 8.06 3.43 -2.04
C THR A 67 6.90 2.65 -2.67
N ALA A 68 7.17 1.84 -3.70
CA ALA A 68 6.15 1.00 -4.30
C ALA A 68 5.67 -0.09 -3.32
N ASP A 69 6.59 -0.70 -2.58
CA ASP A 69 6.26 -1.71 -1.56
C ASP A 69 5.51 -1.09 -0.38
N LEU A 70 5.91 0.10 0.08
CA LEU A 70 5.17 0.86 1.09
C LEU A 70 3.74 1.16 0.62
N LEU A 71 3.55 1.66 -0.60
CA LEU A 71 2.22 1.94 -1.15
C LEU A 71 1.38 0.67 -1.23
N TYR A 72 1.95 -0.43 -1.72
CA TYR A 72 1.27 -1.72 -1.77
C TYR A 72 0.81 -2.17 -0.37
N HIS A 73 1.71 -2.15 0.60
CA HIS A 73 1.42 -2.59 1.96
C HIS A 73 0.44 -1.68 2.70
N LEU A 74 0.45 -0.36 2.41
CA LEU A 74 -0.57 0.57 2.88
C LEU A 74 -1.94 0.23 2.29
N LEU A 75 -2.06 -0.05 1.00
CA LEU A 75 -3.33 -0.47 0.38
C LEU A 75 -3.87 -1.77 0.99
N VAL A 76 -3.00 -2.74 1.26
CA VAL A 76 -3.39 -3.98 1.95
C VAL A 76 -3.87 -3.68 3.38
N LEU A 77 -3.18 -2.82 4.12
CA LEU A 77 -3.57 -2.43 5.48
C LEU A 77 -4.92 -1.70 5.51
N LEU A 78 -5.15 -0.77 4.58
CA LEU A 78 -6.41 -0.06 4.46
C LEU A 78 -7.55 -1.03 4.15
N ALA A 79 -7.36 -1.93 3.18
CA ALA A 79 -8.36 -2.95 2.85
C ALA A 79 -8.67 -3.88 4.04
N ASP A 80 -7.66 -4.29 4.81
CA ASP A 80 -7.79 -5.10 6.03
C ASP A 80 -8.58 -4.36 7.14
N ARG A 81 -8.59 -3.03 7.12
CA ARG A 81 -9.37 -2.15 8.02
C ARG A 81 -10.69 -1.65 7.43
N GLU A 82 -11.12 -2.20 6.29
CA GLU A 82 -12.34 -1.77 5.59
C GLU A 82 -12.28 -0.30 5.12
N LEU A 83 -11.08 0.20 4.82
CA LEU A 83 -10.80 1.53 4.30
C LEU A 83 -10.28 1.47 2.85
N CYS A 84 -10.13 2.63 2.22
CA CYS A 84 -9.56 2.80 0.88
C CYS A 84 -8.57 3.98 0.83
N LEU A 85 -7.78 4.04 -0.24
CA LEU A 85 -6.83 5.14 -0.46
C LEU A 85 -7.55 6.50 -0.55
N GLN A 86 -8.78 6.52 -1.08
CA GLN A 86 -9.57 7.74 -1.18
C GLN A 86 -9.89 8.35 0.19
N ASP A 87 -10.08 7.53 1.24
CA ASP A 87 -10.30 8.03 2.60
C ASP A 87 -9.09 8.83 3.09
N ALA A 88 -7.87 8.32 2.85
CA ALA A 88 -6.63 9.01 3.19
C ALA A 88 -6.44 10.29 2.36
N VAL A 89 -6.79 10.26 1.05
CA VAL A 89 -6.75 11.43 0.18
C VAL A 89 -7.71 12.52 0.67
N THR A 90 -8.93 12.17 1.08
CA THR A 90 -9.88 13.13 1.64
C THR A 90 -9.32 13.83 2.88
N VAL A 91 -8.65 13.10 3.79
CA VAL A 91 -7.96 13.71 4.94
C VAL A 91 -6.85 14.68 4.50
N LEU A 92 -6.11 14.37 3.43
CA LEU A 92 -5.09 15.28 2.89
C LEU A 92 -5.70 16.54 2.26
N GLU A 93 -6.80 16.40 1.51
CA GLU A 93 -7.53 17.52 0.94
C GLU A 93 -8.08 18.47 2.01
N GLU A 94 -8.60 17.91 3.11
CA GLU A 94 -9.06 18.69 4.26
C GLU A 94 -7.91 19.45 4.92
N ARG A 95 -6.74 18.81 5.10
CA ARG A 95 -5.55 19.47 5.66
C ARG A 95 -5.01 20.59 4.77
N HIS A 96 -5.12 20.48 3.45
CA HIS A 96 -4.63 21.50 2.52
C HIS A 96 -5.52 22.75 2.46
N LYS A 97 -6.81 22.62 2.79
CA LYS A 97 -7.76 23.75 2.82
C LYS A 97 -7.57 24.66 4.04
N ALA A 98 -6.87 24.19 5.07
CA ALA A 98 -6.54 24.94 6.30
C ALA A 98 -5.27 25.76 6.13
#